data_AF-A0A6N8T7P1-F1
#
_entry.id   AF-A0A6N8T7P1-F1
#
_cell.length_a   1.000
_cell.length_b   1.000
_cell.length_c   1.000
_cell.angle_alpha   90.00
_cell.angle_beta   90.00
_cell.angle_gamma   90.00
#
_symmetry.space_group_name_H-M   'P 1'
#
loop_
_entity.id
_entity.type
_entity.pdbx_description
1 polymer ?
#
loop_
_entity_poly.entity_id
_entity_poly.type
_entity_poly.pdbx_seq_one_letter_code
_entity_poly.pdbx_strand_id
1 'polypeptide(L)'
;MTSGFSRANAGRRFGSVALAAFVAGLALTPASAWAARVENPVAAFSGIDKITGRITNFDVYIGETVQFGALQVTPKVCYSRDDAEAQKITSFVEVDEITLDRKIRRIFTGWMFADSPGLNAVEHPVYDVWLTECKAKSDVPPPEGK
;
A
#
# COMPACT_ATOMS: atom_id res chain seq x y z
N MET A 1 73.52 -59.96 20.69
CA MET A 1 72.10 -60.34 20.60
C MET A 1 71.36 -59.18 19.97
N THR A 2 70.80 -59.40 18.79
CA THR A 2 70.16 -58.42 17.90
C THR A 2 68.69 -58.20 18.25
N SER A 3 68.18 -57.00 17.95
CA SER A 3 66.82 -56.66 17.46
C SER A 3 65.59 -57.07 18.31
N GLY A 4 64.55 -56.26 18.48
CA GLY A 4 64.18 -55.06 17.75
C GLY A 4 62.93 -54.39 18.32
N PHE A 5 62.78 -53.11 18.00
CA PHE A 5 61.59 -52.30 18.25
C PHE A 5 60.49 -52.66 17.23
N SER A 6 59.29 -52.96 17.71
CA SER A 6 58.10 -53.10 16.86
C SER A 6 57.25 -51.83 16.95
N ARG A 7 57.14 -51.12 15.81
CA ARG A 7 56.16 -50.04 15.59
C ARG A 7 54.80 -50.67 15.29
N ALA A 8 53.78 -50.34 16.07
CA ALA A 8 52.38 -50.59 15.71
C ALA A 8 51.73 -49.30 15.20
N ASN A 9 51.06 -49.43 14.07
CA ASN A 9 50.59 -48.39 13.17
C ASN A 9 49.13 -47.99 13.46
N ALA A 10 48.75 -46.87 12.87
CA ALA A 10 47.44 -46.21 12.92
C ALA A 10 46.22 -47.11 12.63
N GLY A 11 45.08 -46.77 13.23
CA GLY A 11 43.80 -47.43 12.97
C GLY A 11 42.60 -46.56 13.32
N ARG A 12 42.26 -45.62 12.43
CA ARG A 12 41.03 -44.83 12.42
C ARG A 12 39.79 -45.70 12.70
N ARG A 13 39.01 -45.34 13.71
CA ARG A 13 37.58 -45.67 13.81
C ARG A 13 36.76 -44.46 14.25
N PHE A 14 36.75 -43.43 13.42
CA PHE A 14 35.68 -42.42 13.42
C PHE A 14 34.90 -42.60 12.12
N GLY A 15 34.06 -43.63 12.09
CA GLY A 15 33.21 -43.97 10.96
C GLY A 15 31.75 -43.84 11.37
N SER A 16 31.03 -42.99 10.62
CA SER A 16 29.63 -43.23 10.20
C SER A 16 28.47 -42.53 10.90
N VAL A 17 28.64 -41.57 11.82
CA VAL A 17 27.48 -40.83 12.38
C VAL A 17 27.27 -39.43 11.75
N ALA A 18 28.26 -38.89 11.04
CA ALA A 18 28.19 -37.49 10.59
C ALA A 18 27.39 -37.21 9.30
N LEU A 19 26.90 -38.23 8.57
CA LEU A 19 26.31 -38.00 7.24
C LEU A 19 24.78 -37.80 7.23
N ALA A 20 24.06 -38.25 8.27
CA ALA A 20 22.59 -38.17 8.28
C ALA A 20 22.05 -36.79 8.72
N ALA A 21 22.86 -35.98 9.40
CA ALA A 21 22.41 -34.68 9.90
C ALA A 21 22.49 -33.53 8.87
N PHE A 22 23.15 -33.75 7.72
CA PHE A 22 23.39 -32.68 6.74
C PHE A 22 22.29 -32.54 5.67
N VAL A 23 21.44 -33.56 5.49
CA VAL A 23 20.38 -33.55 4.44
C VAL A 23 19.09 -32.89 4.94
N ALA A 24 18.86 -32.80 6.25
CA ALA A 24 17.65 -32.22 6.83
C ALA A 24 17.68 -30.68 6.98
N GLY A 25 18.84 -30.04 6.78
CA GLY A 25 19.00 -28.59 7.01
C GLY A 25 18.72 -27.69 5.80
N LEU A 26 18.55 -28.24 4.59
CA LEU A 26 18.53 -27.45 3.35
C LEU A 26 17.14 -26.92 2.91
N ALA A 27 16.07 -27.21 3.66
CA ALA A 27 14.69 -26.90 3.23
C ALA A 27 14.06 -25.64 3.86
N LEU A 28 14.80 -24.86 4.65
CA LEU A 28 14.29 -23.69 5.37
C LEU A 28 14.78 -22.36 4.76
N THR A 29 14.73 -22.22 3.43
CA THR A 29 14.86 -20.88 2.84
C THR A 29 13.60 -20.09 3.16
N PRO A 30 13.68 -18.94 3.87
CA PRO A 30 12.50 -18.11 4.10
C PRO A 30 11.95 -17.66 2.75
N ALA A 31 10.72 -18.06 2.43
CA ALA A 31 9.99 -17.51 1.29
C ALA A 31 9.69 -16.04 1.62
N SER A 32 10.39 -15.13 0.96
CA SER A 32 10.08 -13.71 0.99
C SER A 32 8.77 -13.49 0.24
N ALA A 33 7.66 -13.37 0.97
CA ALA A 33 6.39 -12.92 0.39
C ALA A 33 6.53 -11.43 0.03
N TRP A 34 6.58 -11.12 -1.27
CA TRP A 34 6.53 -9.75 -1.76
C TRP A 34 5.07 -9.29 -1.72
N ALA A 35 4.72 -8.51 -0.71
CA ALA A 35 3.50 -7.70 -0.68
C ALA A 35 3.58 -6.63 -1.79
N ALA A 36 3.23 -7.02 -3.01
CA ALA A 36 3.26 -6.13 -4.16
C ALA A 36 2.05 -5.19 -4.13
N ARG A 37 2.34 -3.91 -3.95
CA ARG A 37 1.36 -2.84 -4.09
C ARG A 37 1.01 -2.65 -5.57
N VAL A 38 -0.27 -2.50 -5.87
CA VAL A 38 -0.78 -2.24 -7.23
C VAL A 38 -1.10 -0.74 -7.37
N GLU A 39 -0.52 -0.11 -8.38
CA GLU A 39 -0.82 1.28 -8.73
C GLU A 39 -2.05 1.37 -9.62
N ASN A 40 -2.95 2.28 -9.32
CA ASN A 40 -4.21 2.45 -10.03
C ASN A 40 -4.33 3.86 -10.62
N PRO A 41 -4.84 3.99 -11.86
CA PRO A 41 -5.01 5.27 -12.54
C PRO A 41 -6.20 6.10 -12.04
N VAL A 42 -7.10 5.52 -11.23
CA VAL A 42 -8.30 6.19 -10.72
C VAL A 42 -8.39 6.01 -9.22
N ALA A 43 -8.68 7.10 -8.51
CA ALA A 43 -9.08 7.12 -7.11
C ALA A 43 -10.57 7.46 -7.01
N ALA A 44 -11.34 6.60 -6.37
CA ALA A 44 -12.75 6.83 -6.08
C ALA A 44 -12.89 7.46 -4.69
N PHE A 45 -13.70 8.51 -4.63
CA PHE A 45 -14.00 9.23 -3.41
C PHE A 45 -15.49 9.24 -3.14
N SER A 46 -15.83 9.36 -1.86
CA SER A 46 -17.15 9.77 -1.42
C SER A 46 -17.02 11.13 -0.77
N GLY A 47 -17.97 12.01 -1.08
CA GLY A 47 -18.12 13.28 -0.41
C GLY A 47 -19.52 13.43 0.17
N ILE A 48 -19.62 14.02 1.36
CA ILE A 48 -20.91 14.41 1.97
C ILE A 48 -21.01 15.92 2.04
N ASP A 49 -22.17 16.45 1.69
CA ASP A 49 -22.58 17.80 2.06
C ASP A 49 -23.30 17.72 3.41
N LYS A 50 -22.68 18.28 4.47
CA LYS A 50 -23.22 18.28 5.84
C LYS A 50 -24.49 19.11 5.99
N ILE A 51 -24.75 20.04 5.07
CA ILE A 51 -25.95 20.89 5.09
C ILE A 51 -27.14 20.13 4.55
N THR A 52 -26.96 19.41 3.44
CA THR A 52 -28.05 18.65 2.78
C THR A 52 -28.12 17.19 3.19
N GLY A 53 -27.08 16.65 3.81
CA GLY A 53 -26.93 15.23 4.16
C GLY A 53 -26.71 14.31 2.96
N ARG A 54 -26.47 14.85 1.76
CA ARG A 54 -26.31 14.05 0.53
C ARG A 54 -24.87 13.57 0.39
N ILE A 55 -24.71 12.26 0.23
CA ILE A 55 -23.44 11.61 -0.15
C ILE A 55 -23.39 11.46 -1.67
N THR A 56 -22.27 11.83 -2.28
CA THR A 56 -21.99 11.66 -3.71
C THR A 56 -20.68 10.94 -3.89
N ASN A 57 -20.66 9.94 -4.77
CA ASN A 57 -19.44 9.25 -5.16
C ASN A 57 -18.94 9.84 -6.47
N PHE A 58 -17.64 10.04 -6.57
CA PHE A 58 -17.01 10.55 -7.77
C PHE A 58 -15.63 9.92 -7.95
N ASP A 59 -15.31 9.61 -9.19
CA ASP A 59 -14.03 9.05 -9.58
C ASP A 59 -13.11 10.17 -10.06
N VAL A 60 -11.85 10.13 -9.68
CA VAL A 60 -10.84 11.11 -10.06
C VAL A 60 -9.62 10.40 -10.61
N TYR A 61 -9.21 10.78 -11.81
CA TYR A 61 -7.98 10.30 -12.42
C TYR A 61 -6.76 10.85 -11.69
N ILE A 62 -5.69 10.07 -11.62
CA ILE A 62 -4.45 10.50 -10.96
C ILE A 62 -3.86 11.75 -11.64
N GLY A 63 -3.58 12.75 -10.82
CA GLY A 63 -3.06 14.05 -11.23
C GLY A 63 -4.12 15.02 -11.74
N GLU A 64 -5.38 14.59 -11.84
CA GLU A 64 -6.51 15.46 -12.21
C GLU A 64 -7.18 16.04 -10.97
N THR A 65 -7.88 17.16 -11.17
CA THR A 65 -8.61 17.85 -10.12
C THR A 65 -10.10 17.80 -10.41
N VAL A 66 -10.87 17.25 -9.47
CA VAL A 66 -12.34 17.28 -9.52
C VAL A 66 -12.85 18.17 -8.39
N GLN A 67 -13.90 18.93 -8.69
CA GLN A 67 -14.55 19.81 -7.72
C GLN A 67 -15.74 19.11 -7.06
N PHE A 68 -15.75 19.08 -5.73
CA PHE A 68 -16.87 18.67 -4.89
C PHE A 68 -17.28 19.83 -3.99
N GLY A 69 -18.40 20.50 -4.32
CA GLY A 69 -18.82 21.71 -3.61
C GLY A 69 -17.78 22.83 -3.71
N ALA A 70 -17.26 23.26 -2.56
CA ALA A 70 -16.18 24.25 -2.47
C ALA A 70 -14.77 23.61 -2.45
N LEU A 71 -14.66 22.28 -2.49
CA LEU A 71 -13.39 21.58 -2.41
C LEU A 71 -12.92 21.13 -3.80
N GLN A 72 -11.63 21.27 -4.07
CA GLN A 72 -10.93 20.74 -5.22
C GLN A 72 -10.03 19.59 -4.78
N VAL A 73 -10.35 18.38 -5.21
CA VAL A 73 -9.71 17.13 -4.78
C VAL A 73 -8.77 16.65 -5.88
N THR A 74 -7.50 16.48 -5.54
CA THR A 74 -6.44 16.09 -6.48
C THR A 74 -5.63 14.91 -5.93
N PRO A 75 -5.96 13.66 -6.31
CA PRO A 75 -5.15 12.50 -5.96
C PRO A 75 -3.84 12.49 -6.75
N LYS A 76 -2.71 12.26 -6.08
CA LYS A 76 -1.40 12.14 -6.71
C LYS A 76 -0.97 10.70 -6.96
N VAL A 77 -1.41 9.77 -6.12
CA VAL A 77 -1.20 8.33 -6.27
C VAL A 77 -2.37 7.59 -5.64
N CYS A 78 -2.73 6.42 -6.17
CA CYS A 78 -3.72 5.53 -5.56
C CYS A 78 -3.22 4.09 -5.64
N TYR A 79 -3.20 3.44 -4.48
CA TYR A 79 -2.65 2.11 -4.30
C TYR A 79 -3.69 1.15 -3.73
N SER A 80 -3.79 -0.02 -4.34
CA SER A 80 -4.47 -1.18 -3.76
C SER A 80 -3.46 -2.27 -3.40
N ARG A 81 -3.83 -3.14 -2.46
CA ARG A 81 -3.04 -4.27 -1.98
C ARG A 81 -3.96 -5.48 -1.76
N ASP A 82 -3.36 -6.61 -1.43
CA ASP A 82 -4.09 -7.83 -1.14
C ASP A 82 -5.01 -7.68 0.09
N ASP A 83 -6.09 -8.45 0.13
CA ASP A 83 -7.15 -8.33 1.14
C ASP A 83 -6.69 -8.73 2.56
N ALA A 84 -5.55 -9.43 2.68
CA ALA A 84 -4.97 -9.82 3.95
C ALA A 84 -4.25 -8.68 4.69
N GLU A 85 -3.99 -7.54 4.03
CA GLU A 85 -3.29 -6.41 4.64
C GLU A 85 -4.24 -5.44 5.35
N ALA A 86 -3.79 -4.92 6.50
CA ALA A 86 -4.47 -3.80 7.14
C ALA A 86 -4.29 -2.52 6.30
N GLN A 87 -5.38 -1.82 6.00
CA GLN A 87 -5.43 -0.64 5.11
C GLN A 87 -4.97 -0.95 3.69
N LYS A 88 -5.75 -1.78 3.00
CA LYS A 88 -5.41 -2.27 1.65
C LYS A 88 -5.44 -1.16 0.60
N ILE A 89 -6.29 -0.15 0.78
CA ILE A 89 -6.50 0.93 -0.18
C ILE A 89 -6.05 2.27 0.43
N THR A 90 -5.08 2.90 -0.24
CA THR A 90 -4.45 4.13 0.22
C THR A 90 -4.18 5.09 -0.93
N SER A 91 -4.39 6.39 -0.73
CA SER A 91 -4.16 7.43 -1.74
C SER A 91 -3.49 8.65 -1.11
N PHE A 92 -2.52 9.26 -1.79
CA PHE A 92 -2.00 10.57 -1.38
C PHE A 92 -2.78 11.65 -2.09
N VAL A 93 -3.38 12.55 -1.33
CA VAL A 93 -4.37 13.50 -1.84
C VAL A 93 -4.03 14.91 -1.38
N GLU A 94 -4.14 15.86 -2.31
CA GLU A 94 -4.16 17.28 -2.04
C GLU A 94 -5.60 17.78 -2.16
N VAL A 95 -6.07 18.53 -1.16
CA VAL A 95 -7.39 19.17 -1.22
C VAL A 95 -7.26 20.66 -0.98
N ASP A 96 -7.77 21.41 -1.94
CA ASP A 96 -7.83 22.86 -1.92
C ASP A 96 -9.27 23.33 -1.69
N GLU A 97 -9.46 24.39 -0.91
CA GLU A 97 -10.75 25.04 -0.66
C GLU A 97 -10.83 26.32 -1.51
N ILE A 98 -11.97 26.50 -2.18
CA ILE A 98 -12.36 27.76 -2.83
C ILE A 98 -13.17 28.57 -1.83
N THR A 99 -12.58 29.63 -1.31
CA THR A 99 -13.22 30.52 -0.33
C THR A 99 -14.27 31.41 -0.97
N LEU A 100 -15.10 32.08 -0.15
CA LEU A 100 -16.12 33.03 -0.61
C LEU A 100 -15.54 34.22 -1.41
N ASP A 101 -14.31 34.63 -1.10
CA ASP A 101 -13.57 35.65 -1.84
C ASP A 101 -12.81 35.09 -3.07
N ARG A 102 -13.13 33.86 -3.48
CA ARG A 102 -12.56 33.13 -4.64
C ARG A 102 -11.05 32.93 -4.55
N LYS A 103 -10.50 32.82 -3.35
CA LYS A 103 -9.11 32.40 -3.15
C LYS A 103 -9.05 30.89 -3.04
N ILE A 104 -7.98 30.32 -3.61
CA ILE A 104 -7.69 28.89 -3.51
C ILE A 104 -6.65 28.72 -2.40
N ARG A 105 -6.95 27.88 -1.41
CA ARG A 105 -6.03 27.58 -0.30
C ARG A 105 -6.01 26.09 -0.04
N ARG A 106 -4.81 25.53 0.17
CA ARG A 106 -4.67 24.14 0.61
C ARG A 106 -5.17 23.94 2.03
N ILE A 107 -6.10 23.02 2.20
CA ILE A 107 -6.63 22.63 3.51
C ILE A 107 -6.17 21.23 3.94
N PHE A 108 -5.77 20.39 2.99
CA PHE A 108 -5.29 19.04 3.26
C PHE A 108 -4.19 18.62 2.29
N THR A 109 -3.21 17.90 2.81
CA THR A 109 -2.17 17.20 2.02
C THR A 109 -1.70 16.01 2.83
N GLY A 110 -2.00 14.80 2.36
CA GLY A 110 -1.65 13.61 3.12
C GLY A 110 -2.17 12.32 2.54
N TRP A 111 -1.88 11.24 3.26
CA TRP A 111 -2.38 9.90 2.95
C TRP A 111 -3.78 9.71 3.49
N MET A 112 -4.71 9.32 2.62
CA MET A 112 -6.05 8.84 2.97
C MET A 112 -6.09 7.31 2.93
N PHE A 113 -6.90 6.72 3.80
CA PHE A 113 -7.05 5.28 3.94
C PHE A 113 -8.53 4.91 3.83
N ALA A 114 -8.89 4.05 2.87
CA ALA A 114 -10.29 3.74 2.62
C ALA A 114 -10.93 2.89 3.72
N ASP A 115 -10.17 1.98 4.35
CA ASP A 115 -10.68 1.11 5.42
C ASP A 115 -10.80 1.84 6.76
N SER A 116 -10.21 3.03 6.89
CA SER A 116 -10.28 3.85 8.11
C SER A 116 -10.31 5.34 7.78
N PRO A 117 -11.41 5.84 7.18
CA PRO A 117 -11.55 7.25 6.80
C PRO A 117 -11.32 8.20 7.96
N GLY A 118 -11.79 7.85 9.16
CA GLY A 118 -11.65 8.69 10.36
C GLY A 118 -10.20 8.93 10.82
N LEU A 119 -9.21 8.23 10.27
CA LEU A 119 -7.80 8.51 10.57
C LEU A 119 -7.27 9.72 9.80
N ASN A 120 -7.60 9.84 8.52
CA ASN A 120 -7.04 10.86 7.62
C ASN A 120 -7.99 11.20 6.45
N ALA A 121 -9.24 11.54 6.74
CA ALA A 121 -10.16 12.15 5.77
C ALA A 121 -10.09 13.68 5.84
N VAL A 122 -10.65 14.35 4.83
CA VAL A 122 -10.87 15.81 4.90
C VAL A 122 -12.16 16.06 5.65
N GLU A 123 -12.04 16.73 6.78
CA GLU A 123 -13.14 17.22 7.59
C GLU A 123 -13.27 18.74 7.42
N HIS A 124 -14.17 19.18 6.54
CA HIS A 124 -14.45 20.60 6.34
C HIS A 124 -15.81 20.96 6.98
N PRO A 125 -16.03 22.21 7.44
CA PRO A 125 -17.25 22.57 8.18
C PRO A 125 -18.56 22.30 7.43
N VAL A 126 -18.51 22.30 6.09
CA VAL A 126 -19.66 22.09 5.20
C VAL A 126 -19.60 20.77 4.44
N TYR A 127 -18.39 20.26 4.16
CA TYR A 127 -18.18 19.13 3.25
C TYR A 127 -17.20 18.16 3.90
N ASP A 128 -17.41 16.85 3.76
CA ASP A 128 -16.32 15.88 4.00
C ASP A 128 -16.01 15.14 2.72
N VAL A 129 -14.75 14.73 2.59
CA VAL A 129 -14.28 13.89 1.48
C VAL A 129 -13.36 12.82 2.02
N TRP A 130 -13.63 11.57 1.63
CA TRP A 130 -12.79 10.44 1.96
C TRP A 130 -12.61 9.50 0.78
N LEU A 131 -11.47 8.82 0.75
CA LEU A 131 -11.15 7.77 -0.21
C LEU A 131 -12.04 6.55 0.04
N THR A 132 -12.53 5.92 -1.02
CA THR A 132 -13.28 4.67 -0.94
C THR A 132 -12.62 3.52 -1.68
N GLU A 133 -12.03 3.79 -2.85
CA GLU A 133 -11.45 2.73 -3.67
C GLU A 133 -10.33 3.25 -4.58
N CYS A 134 -9.41 2.37 -4.98
CA CYS A 134 -8.51 2.60 -6.11
C CYS A 134 -8.91 1.64 -7.24
N LYS A 135 -9.20 2.18 -8.43
CA LYS A 135 -9.77 1.42 -9.55
C LYS A 135 -8.84 1.44 -10.76
N ALA A 136 -8.78 0.31 -11.47
CA ALA A 136 -8.08 0.20 -12.74
C ALA A 136 -8.82 0.90 -13.90
N LYS A 137 -10.15 1.01 -13.81
CA LYS A 137 -11.04 1.60 -14.82
C LYS A 137 -12.16 2.39 -14.12
N SER A 138 -12.67 3.42 -14.79
CA SER A 138 -13.85 4.19 -14.37
C SER A 138 -14.87 4.23 -15.50
N ASP A 139 -16.14 4.41 -15.14
CA ASP A 139 -17.23 4.68 -16.07
C ASP A 139 -17.23 6.14 -16.55
N VAL A 140 -16.51 7.02 -15.84
CA VAL A 140 -16.29 8.41 -16.25
C VAL A 140 -15.21 8.42 -17.34
N PRO A 141 -15.44 9.05 -18.50
CA PRO A 141 -14.43 9.17 -19.54
C PRO A 141 -13.15 9.82 -19.01
N PRO A 142 -11.95 9.34 -19.42
CA PRO A 142 -10.71 10.03 -19.11
C PRO A 142 -10.72 11.46 -19.64
N PRO A 143 -10.05 12.40 -18.95
CA PRO A 143 -9.89 13.75 -19.47
C PRO A 143 -9.20 13.73 -20.83
N GLU A 144 -9.66 14.59 -21.74
CA GLU A 144 -9.08 14.72 -23.07
C GLU A 144 -7.71 15.41 -22.96
N GLY A 145 -6.64 14.62 -23.15
CA GLY A 145 -5.27 15.14 -23.33
C GLY A 145 -4.34 14.89 -22.15
N LYS A 146 -3.50 13.86 -22.28
CA LYS A 146 -2.11 13.86 -21.82
C LYS A 146 -1.23 13.32 -22.93
#